data_AF-A0A9E0SWN8-F1
#
_entry.id   AF-A0A9E0SWN8-F1
#
_cell.length_a   1.000
_cell.length_b   1.000
_cell.length_c   1.000
_cell.angle_alpha   90.00
_cell.angle_beta   90.00
_cell.angle_gamma   90.00
#
_symmetry.space_group_name_H-M   'P 1'
#
loop_
_entity.id
_entity.type
_entity.pdbx_description
1 polymer ?
#
loop_
_entity_poly.entity_id
_entity_poly.type
_entity_poly.pdbx_seq_one_letter_code
_entity_poly.pdbx_strand_id
1 'polypeptide(L)'
;MDATPVILELTNLHCYDEGDSIGSAEPYLWTVFFKIDGDSVHIDNTLTLRGTATVVATVGNHGDIGPGGVGAGDDIPIPASLGRFETTVKPIPLDVPIGSLVDFPGTVGCIIVLLEQDSTSDDAVAAGRAALTSAVQDALDTMIPTLNVLHTAPTQEELDAMTAQIGKAVEDAISDQVSIWDWLGALGNMDDKIGSAVLRYSQADLDAAAYSGIPISQEWENEGDWLITGSASAVIDELTIGCIHKPSGNVEAHHIERVGGVYNGSNWRMTRDQVIQFLQQGKRFGVAGADGSHSDVEVFKHWVSNANPTGLYIATTRDGSKADNLLSLPDCGD
;
A
#
# COMPACT_ATOMS: atom_id res chain seq x y z
N MET A 1 -10.10 -0.03 -17.19
CA MET A 1 -9.00 0.30 -16.27
C MET A 1 -7.71 -0.16 -16.92
N ASP A 2 -6.57 0.49 -16.66
CA ASP A 2 -5.27 0.06 -17.19
C ASP A 2 -4.48 -0.70 -16.13
N ALA A 3 -3.36 -1.33 -16.48
CA ALA A 3 -2.49 -1.96 -15.49
C ALA A 3 -1.79 -0.88 -14.65
N THR A 4 -1.75 -1.07 -13.33
CA THR A 4 -1.13 -0.11 -12.39
C THR A 4 0.16 -0.71 -11.84
N PRO A 5 1.35 -0.16 -12.16
CA PRO A 5 2.58 -0.46 -11.44
C PRO A 5 2.46 0.00 -9.98
N VAL A 6 2.85 -0.84 -9.01
CA VAL A 6 2.64 -0.60 -7.57
C VAL A 6 3.91 -0.93 -6.78
N ILE A 7 4.16 -0.13 -5.74
CA ILE A 7 5.11 -0.43 -4.67
C ILE A 7 4.32 -0.54 -3.36
N LEU A 8 4.45 -1.68 -2.69
CA LEU A 8 4.13 -1.83 -1.27
C LEU A 8 5.44 -1.82 -0.49
N GLU A 9 5.53 -1.00 0.55
CA GLU A 9 6.73 -0.90 1.37
C GLU A 9 6.39 -0.73 2.85
N LEU A 10 7.02 -1.53 3.70
CA LEU A 10 7.14 -1.35 5.14
C LEU A 10 8.52 -0.77 5.39
N THR A 11 8.60 0.37 6.06
CA THR A 11 9.82 1.19 6.11
C THR A 11 10.44 1.29 7.49
N ASN A 12 9.62 1.29 8.54
CA ASN A 12 10.11 1.48 9.91
C ASN A 12 9.27 0.69 10.90
N LEU A 13 9.94 0.08 11.87
CA LEU A 13 9.36 -0.44 13.10
C LEU A 13 9.77 0.49 14.25
N HIS A 14 8.80 1.05 14.95
CA HIS A 14 9.00 1.85 16.14
C HIS A 14 8.64 1.03 17.38
N CYS A 15 9.47 1.08 18.41
CA CYS A 15 9.23 0.47 19.71
C CYS A 15 8.87 1.56 20.70
N TYR A 16 7.61 1.65 21.14
CA TYR A 16 7.21 2.57 22.21
C TYR A 16 7.55 2.02 23.59
N ASP A 17 7.37 0.71 23.78
CA ASP A 17 7.69 -0.07 24.98
C ASP A 17 8.10 -1.48 24.54
N GLU A 18 9.27 -1.96 24.96
CA GLU A 18 9.76 -3.28 24.59
C GLU A 18 9.07 -4.43 25.36
N GLY A 19 8.25 -4.12 26.38
CA GLY A 19 7.55 -5.12 27.18
C GLY A 19 8.43 -5.92 28.16
N ASP A 20 9.75 -5.82 28.02
CA ASP A 20 10.72 -6.60 28.78
C ASP A 20 11.13 -5.95 30.11
N SER A 21 11.01 -6.70 31.21
CA SER A 21 11.40 -6.20 32.54
C SER A 21 12.92 -6.09 32.75
N ILE A 22 13.71 -6.94 32.06
CA ILE A 22 15.18 -6.93 32.06
C ILE A 22 15.66 -7.50 30.73
N GLY A 23 16.06 -6.64 29.79
CA GLY A 23 16.51 -7.09 28.47
C GLY A 23 16.38 -6.00 27.43
N SER A 24 16.53 -6.40 26.17
CA SER A 24 16.18 -5.64 24.97
C SER A 24 15.47 -6.61 24.05
N ALA A 25 14.38 -6.18 23.42
CA ALA A 25 13.63 -7.00 22.48
C ALA A 25 14.47 -7.30 21.23
N GLU A 26 14.28 -8.47 20.64
CA GLU A 26 14.94 -8.97 19.43
C GLU A 26 13.87 -9.31 18.38
N PRO A 27 13.13 -8.32 17.86
CA PRO A 27 12.04 -8.59 16.94
C PRO A 27 12.56 -9.08 15.59
N TYR A 28 11.81 -9.97 14.95
CA TYR A 28 12.01 -10.37 13.56
C TYR A 28 10.69 -10.39 12.79
N LEU A 29 10.77 -10.34 11.47
CA LEU A 29 9.59 -10.08 10.62
C LEU A 29 9.41 -11.10 9.50
N TRP A 30 8.22 -11.69 9.45
CA TRP A 30 7.74 -12.38 8.26
C TRP A 30 6.76 -11.50 7.49
N THR A 31 7.03 -11.37 6.18
CA THR A 31 6.11 -10.75 5.25
C THR A 31 5.77 -11.68 4.10
N VAL A 32 4.48 -11.73 3.79
CA VAL A 32 3.96 -12.43 2.63
C VAL A 32 3.16 -11.44 1.79
N PHE A 33 3.74 -11.06 0.66
CA PHE A 33 3.07 -10.20 -0.31
C PHE A 33 2.18 -11.03 -1.23
N PHE A 34 1.09 -10.44 -1.69
CA PHE A 34 0.23 -11.10 -2.65
C PHE A 34 -0.43 -10.12 -3.61
N LYS A 35 -0.89 -10.66 -4.74
CA LYS A 35 -1.85 -9.97 -5.62
C LYS A 35 -2.90 -10.94 -6.16
N ILE A 36 -4.10 -10.41 -6.38
CA ILE A 36 -5.24 -11.06 -7.02
C ILE A 36 -5.62 -10.16 -8.18
N ASP A 37 -5.23 -10.52 -9.39
CA ASP A 37 -5.30 -9.62 -10.55
C ASP A 37 -5.45 -10.37 -11.88
N GLY A 38 -5.58 -9.62 -12.96
CA GLY A 38 -5.84 -10.16 -14.30
C GLY A 38 -4.73 -11.02 -14.92
N ASP A 39 -3.60 -11.24 -14.25
CA ASP A 39 -2.59 -12.21 -14.72
C ASP A 39 -3.06 -13.67 -14.56
N SER A 40 -3.80 -13.94 -13.49
CA SER A 40 -4.19 -15.31 -13.10
C SER A 40 -5.66 -15.44 -12.70
N VAL A 41 -6.39 -14.32 -12.58
CA VAL A 41 -7.79 -14.28 -12.16
C VAL A 41 -8.67 -13.67 -13.25
N HIS A 42 -9.88 -14.21 -13.43
CA HIS A 42 -10.93 -13.69 -14.31
C HIS A 42 -12.32 -13.84 -13.65
N ILE A 43 -13.31 -13.13 -14.16
CA ILE A 43 -14.72 -13.31 -13.77
C ILE A 43 -15.40 -14.19 -14.81
N ASP A 44 -15.88 -15.35 -14.38
CA ASP A 44 -16.55 -16.31 -15.26
C ASP A 44 -18.00 -15.93 -15.57
N ASN A 45 -18.69 -16.76 -16.35
CA ASN A 45 -20.11 -16.55 -16.71
C ASN A 45 -21.10 -16.68 -15.53
N THR A 46 -20.65 -17.13 -14.37
CA THR A 46 -21.42 -17.14 -13.11
C THR A 46 -21.22 -15.86 -12.30
N LEU A 47 -20.45 -14.91 -12.83
CA LEU A 47 -20.08 -13.64 -12.22
C LEU A 47 -19.17 -13.78 -10.99
N THR A 48 -18.53 -14.93 -10.86
CA THR A 48 -17.64 -15.28 -9.75
C THR A 48 -16.19 -15.23 -10.20
N LEU A 49 -15.29 -14.85 -9.30
CA LEU A 49 -13.86 -14.87 -9.59
C LEU A 49 -13.35 -16.32 -9.70
N ARG A 50 -12.46 -16.56 -10.65
CA ARG A 50 -11.78 -17.84 -10.88
C ARG A 50 -10.31 -17.59 -11.10
N GLY A 51 -9.47 -18.49 -10.59
CA GLY A 51 -8.02 -18.38 -10.73
C GLY A 51 -7.30 -18.67 -9.43
N THR A 52 -6.08 -18.16 -9.35
CA THR A 52 -5.18 -18.29 -8.19
C THR A 52 -4.51 -16.95 -7.91
N ALA A 53 -4.22 -16.66 -6.65
CA ALA A 53 -3.42 -15.50 -6.28
C ALA A 53 -1.95 -15.70 -6.69
N THR A 54 -1.22 -14.59 -6.89
CA THR A 54 0.24 -14.62 -6.87
C THR A 54 0.70 -14.31 -5.46
N VAL A 55 1.43 -15.22 -4.82
CA VAL A 55 2.01 -15.04 -3.49
C VAL A 55 3.54 -14.98 -3.56
N VAL A 56 4.14 -14.02 -2.88
CA VAL A 56 5.59 -13.78 -2.82
C VAL A 56 6.01 -13.63 -1.36
N ALA A 57 6.81 -14.57 -0.89
CA ALA A 57 7.38 -14.51 0.45
C ALA A 57 8.75 -13.83 0.45
N THR A 58 9.07 -13.19 1.57
CA THR A 58 10.40 -12.66 1.86
C THR A 58 11.25 -13.67 2.63
N VAL A 59 12.54 -13.38 2.81
CA VAL A 59 13.54 -14.28 3.41
C VAL A 59 13.66 -14.18 4.93
N GLY A 60 12.67 -13.61 5.62
CA GLY A 60 12.76 -13.28 7.04
C GLY A 60 13.13 -14.45 7.98
N ASN A 61 13.91 -14.14 9.03
CA ASN A 61 14.40 -15.04 10.07
C ASN A 61 14.93 -14.23 11.27
N HIS A 62 15.36 -14.90 12.33
CA HIS A 62 16.07 -14.30 13.46
C HIS A 62 17.18 -13.31 13.05
N GLY A 63 17.29 -12.22 13.79
CA GLY A 63 18.25 -11.13 13.57
C GLY A 63 18.05 -10.30 12.31
N ASP A 64 16.88 -10.38 11.64
CA ASP A 64 16.61 -9.63 10.41
C ASP A 64 16.14 -8.17 10.65
N ILE A 65 15.66 -7.89 11.87
CA ILE A 65 15.31 -6.56 12.37
C ILE A 65 16.04 -6.34 13.71
N GLY A 66 16.58 -5.14 13.92
CA GLY A 66 17.19 -4.76 15.20
C GLY A 66 18.21 -5.74 15.81
N PRO A 67 19.21 -6.27 15.06
CA PRO A 67 20.08 -7.37 15.51
C PRO A 67 20.99 -7.09 16.72
N GLY A 68 20.88 -5.91 17.33
CA GLY A 68 21.60 -5.51 18.54
C GLY A 68 20.72 -5.37 19.78
N GLY A 69 19.46 -5.80 19.69
CA GLY A 69 18.43 -5.49 20.66
C GLY A 69 17.74 -4.15 20.35
N VAL A 70 16.49 -4.05 20.77
CA VAL A 70 15.58 -2.93 20.59
C VAL A 70 15.06 -2.49 21.95
N GLY A 71 15.08 -1.18 22.22
CA GLY A 71 14.47 -0.61 23.42
C GLY A 71 13.43 0.46 23.10
N ALA A 72 12.70 0.89 24.13
CA ALA A 72 11.75 1.99 24.05
C ALA A 72 12.35 3.25 23.44
N GLY A 73 11.65 3.77 22.43
CA GLY A 73 11.99 4.95 21.65
C GLY A 73 12.83 4.67 20.39
N ASP A 74 13.23 3.41 20.14
CA ASP A 74 14.02 3.09 18.95
C ASP A 74 13.17 3.06 17.67
N ASP A 75 13.78 3.54 16.58
CA ASP A 75 13.27 3.49 15.21
C ASP A 75 14.17 2.58 14.38
N ILE A 76 13.65 1.43 13.96
CA ILE A 76 14.39 0.42 13.23
C ILE A 76 13.97 0.44 11.76
N PRO A 77 14.88 0.75 10.82
CA PRO A 77 14.56 0.70 9.41
C PRO A 77 14.33 -0.75 8.98
N ILE A 78 13.21 -1.01 8.30
CA ILE A 78 12.90 -2.34 7.77
C ILE A 78 13.67 -2.53 6.47
N PRO A 79 14.52 -3.56 6.34
CA PRO A 79 15.24 -3.83 5.10
C PRO A 79 14.28 -4.07 3.93
N ALA A 80 14.62 -3.56 2.74
CA ALA A 80 13.79 -3.75 1.54
C ALA A 80 13.57 -5.23 1.19
N SER A 81 14.49 -6.13 1.55
CA SER A 81 14.33 -7.57 1.38
C SER A 81 13.20 -8.19 2.21
N LEU A 82 12.74 -7.50 3.25
CA LEU A 82 11.60 -7.88 4.09
C LEU A 82 10.38 -6.99 3.84
N GLY A 83 10.60 -5.68 3.69
CA GLY A 83 9.53 -4.70 3.68
C GLY A 83 8.97 -4.37 2.31
N ARG A 84 9.62 -4.74 1.19
CA ARG A 84 9.32 -4.14 -0.12
C ARG A 84 8.88 -5.13 -1.19
N PHE A 85 7.79 -4.79 -1.87
CA PHE A 85 7.26 -5.51 -3.01
C PHE A 85 6.91 -4.56 -4.14
N GLU A 86 7.58 -4.73 -5.29
CA GLU A 86 7.23 -4.05 -6.53
C GLU A 86 6.49 -5.02 -7.44
N THR A 87 5.36 -4.58 -7.99
CA THR A 87 4.60 -5.40 -8.94
C THR A 87 3.80 -4.54 -9.91
N THR A 88 3.04 -5.18 -10.78
CA THR A 88 1.99 -4.54 -11.57
C THR A 88 0.69 -5.27 -11.28
N VAL A 89 -0.33 -4.51 -10.90
CA VAL A 89 -1.70 -4.99 -10.69
C VAL A 89 -2.47 -4.80 -11.98
N LYS A 90 -3.00 -5.87 -12.56
CA LYS A 90 -3.82 -5.82 -13.77
C LYS A 90 -5.31 -5.89 -13.45
N PRO A 91 -6.15 -5.13 -14.16
CA PRO A 91 -7.59 -5.31 -14.07
C PRO A 91 -7.98 -6.76 -14.40
N ILE A 92 -8.89 -7.31 -13.61
CA ILE A 92 -9.43 -8.66 -13.76
C ILE A 92 -10.43 -8.65 -14.94
N PRO A 93 -10.20 -9.42 -16.01
CA PRO A 93 -11.09 -9.46 -17.17
C PRO A 93 -12.41 -10.18 -16.85
N LEU A 94 -13.46 -9.82 -17.59
CA LEU A 94 -14.73 -10.56 -17.62
C LEU A 94 -14.77 -11.48 -18.84
N ASP A 95 -15.08 -12.77 -18.63
CA ASP A 95 -15.29 -13.73 -19.73
C ASP A 95 -16.49 -13.34 -20.60
N VAL A 96 -17.50 -12.74 -19.96
CA VAL A 96 -18.71 -12.24 -20.62
C VAL A 96 -18.95 -10.79 -20.16
N PRO A 97 -19.09 -9.82 -21.08
CA PRO A 97 -19.39 -8.44 -20.71
C PRO A 97 -20.70 -8.30 -19.92
N ILE A 98 -20.71 -7.48 -18.87
CA ILE A 98 -21.89 -7.15 -18.06
C ILE A 98 -22.23 -5.68 -18.27
N GLY A 99 -23.15 -5.39 -19.19
CA GLY A 99 -23.50 -4.01 -19.55
C GLY A 99 -22.28 -3.27 -20.12
N SER A 100 -21.85 -2.19 -19.48
CA SER A 100 -20.64 -1.43 -19.82
C SER A 100 -19.40 -1.84 -19.03
N LEU A 101 -19.51 -2.81 -18.11
CA LEU A 101 -18.39 -3.29 -17.32
C LEU A 101 -17.55 -4.24 -18.15
N VAL A 102 -16.27 -3.90 -18.32
CA VAL A 102 -15.30 -4.66 -19.14
C VAL A 102 -14.15 -5.23 -18.32
N ASP A 103 -13.88 -4.65 -17.15
CA ASP A 103 -12.88 -5.11 -16.20
C ASP A 103 -13.31 -4.85 -14.75
N PHE A 104 -12.65 -5.55 -13.82
CA PHE A 104 -12.83 -5.43 -12.39
C PHE A 104 -11.48 -5.06 -11.74
N PRO A 105 -11.43 -4.17 -10.72
CA PRO A 105 -10.15 -3.79 -10.13
C PRO A 105 -9.43 -4.99 -9.51
N GLY A 106 -8.14 -5.11 -9.78
CA GLY A 106 -7.27 -6.06 -9.08
C GLY A 106 -7.05 -5.65 -7.62
N THR A 107 -6.37 -6.51 -6.86
CA THR A 107 -6.01 -6.28 -5.46
C THR A 107 -4.55 -6.65 -5.21
N VAL A 108 -3.88 -5.91 -4.34
CA VAL A 108 -2.53 -6.22 -3.84
C VAL A 108 -2.52 -6.08 -2.32
N GLY A 109 -1.67 -6.83 -1.64
CA GLY A 109 -1.60 -6.78 -0.19
C GLY A 109 -0.33 -7.38 0.41
N CYS A 110 -0.26 -7.30 1.73
CA CYS A 110 0.83 -7.79 2.55
C CYS A 110 0.26 -8.39 3.84
N ILE A 111 0.71 -9.58 4.18
CA ILE A 111 0.50 -10.18 5.51
C ILE A 111 1.79 -9.95 6.28
N ILE A 112 1.65 -9.42 7.49
CA ILE A 112 2.74 -9.08 8.39
C ILE A 112 2.61 -9.97 9.62
N VAL A 113 3.70 -10.61 10.03
CA VAL A 113 3.82 -11.30 11.31
C VAL A 113 5.11 -10.80 11.97
N LEU A 114 4.95 -10.10 13.09
CA LEU A 114 6.03 -9.58 13.92
C LEU A 114 6.15 -10.48 15.15
N LEU A 115 7.35 -10.97 15.38
CA LEU A 115 7.66 -12.00 16.38
C LEU A 115 8.88 -11.55 17.19
N GLU A 116 8.93 -11.95 18.44
CA GLU A 116 10.07 -11.81 19.34
C GLU A 116 10.96 -13.05 19.25
N GLN A 117 12.27 -12.87 19.20
CA GLN A 117 13.23 -13.98 19.09
C GLN A 117 13.56 -14.61 20.45
N ASP A 118 13.43 -15.93 20.57
CA ASP A 118 13.80 -16.70 21.77
C ASP A 118 14.64 -17.94 21.42
N SER A 119 14.22 -19.14 21.88
CA SER A 119 14.98 -20.39 21.76
C SER A 119 14.60 -21.23 20.54
N THR A 120 13.71 -20.73 19.68
CA THR A 120 13.35 -21.41 18.42
C THR A 120 14.56 -21.46 17.50
N SER A 121 14.81 -22.58 16.83
CA SER A 121 15.95 -22.64 15.90
C SER A 121 15.64 -21.89 14.60
N ASP A 122 16.67 -21.28 13.99
CA ASP A 122 16.56 -20.65 12.66
C ASP A 122 15.92 -21.58 11.61
N ASP A 123 16.18 -22.89 11.69
CA ASP A 123 15.61 -23.90 10.80
C ASP A 123 14.09 -24.06 11.01
N ALA A 124 13.63 -24.05 12.26
CA ALA A 124 12.21 -24.09 12.60
C ALA A 124 11.50 -22.78 12.20
N VAL A 125 12.11 -21.62 12.45
CA VAL A 125 11.60 -20.31 12.00
C VAL A 125 11.46 -20.29 10.47
N ALA A 126 12.48 -20.75 9.74
CA ALA A 126 12.43 -20.86 8.29
C ALA A 126 11.33 -21.82 7.80
N ALA A 127 11.12 -22.95 8.49
CA ALA A 127 10.04 -23.89 8.19
C ALA A 127 8.64 -23.27 8.43
N GLY A 128 8.47 -22.55 9.55
CA GLY A 128 7.25 -21.81 9.87
C GLY A 128 6.90 -20.77 8.82
N ARG A 129 7.88 -19.97 8.37
CA ARG A 129 7.69 -19.00 7.28
C ARG A 129 7.30 -19.66 5.95
N ALA A 130 7.91 -20.80 5.63
CA ALA A 130 7.57 -21.55 4.41
C ALA A 130 6.13 -22.11 4.48
N ALA A 131 5.71 -22.57 5.65
CA ALA A 131 4.33 -23.00 5.91
C ALA A 131 3.35 -21.83 5.83
N LEU A 132 3.68 -20.67 6.41
CA LEU A 132 2.89 -19.44 6.30
C LEU A 132 2.63 -19.10 4.83
N THR A 133 3.68 -19.09 4.03
CA THR A 133 3.61 -18.76 2.59
C THR A 133 2.65 -19.71 1.85
N SER A 134 2.78 -21.01 2.10
CA SER A 134 1.95 -22.03 1.45
C SER A 134 0.49 -21.92 1.90
N ALA A 135 0.26 -21.70 3.20
CA ALA A 135 -1.08 -21.55 3.76
C ALA A 135 -1.78 -20.28 3.25
N VAL A 136 -1.04 -19.18 3.06
CA VAL A 136 -1.56 -17.96 2.45
C VAL A 136 -2.01 -18.21 1.01
N GLN A 137 -1.22 -18.91 0.21
CA GLN A 137 -1.60 -19.30 -1.15
C GLN A 137 -2.90 -20.10 -1.14
N ASP A 138 -2.99 -21.16 -0.32
CA ASP A 138 -4.17 -22.02 -0.23
C ASP A 138 -5.42 -21.26 0.26
N ALA A 139 -5.26 -20.39 1.25
CA ALA A 139 -6.35 -19.58 1.80
C ALA A 139 -6.87 -18.57 0.77
N LEU A 140 -5.98 -17.87 0.06
CA LEU A 140 -6.37 -16.93 -0.99
C LEU A 140 -7.06 -17.67 -2.15
N ASP A 141 -6.53 -18.81 -2.58
CA ASP A 141 -7.12 -19.60 -3.68
C ASP A 141 -8.49 -20.18 -3.31
N THR A 142 -8.70 -20.48 -2.02
CA THR A 142 -10.01 -20.90 -1.49
C THR A 142 -10.99 -19.73 -1.41
N MET A 143 -10.51 -18.53 -1.07
CA MET A 143 -11.32 -17.31 -0.96
C MET A 143 -11.73 -16.74 -2.33
N ILE A 144 -10.84 -16.73 -3.32
CA ILE A 144 -11.11 -16.18 -4.67
C ILE A 144 -12.49 -16.61 -5.23
N PRO A 145 -12.88 -17.90 -5.24
CA PRO A 145 -14.17 -18.32 -5.76
C PRO A 145 -15.39 -17.96 -4.90
N THR A 146 -15.23 -17.35 -3.72
CA THR A 146 -16.34 -16.78 -2.94
C THR A 146 -16.67 -15.34 -3.37
N LEU A 147 -15.70 -14.65 -4.00
CA LEU A 147 -15.85 -13.28 -4.47
C LEU A 147 -16.59 -13.22 -5.81
N ASN A 148 -17.36 -12.16 -5.99
CA ASN A 148 -18.15 -11.91 -7.20
C ASN A 148 -18.38 -10.41 -7.40
N VAL A 149 -19.06 -10.03 -8.49
CA VAL A 149 -19.33 -8.61 -8.82
C VAL A 149 -20.17 -7.85 -7.78
N LEU A 150 -20.84 -8.54 -6.85
CA LEU A 150 -21.58 -7.96 -5.73
C LEU A 150 -20.87 -8.13 -4.37
N HIS A 151 -19.95 -9.10 -4.28
CA HIS A 151 -19.13 -9.39 -3.10
C HIS A 151 -17.65 -9.27 -3.50
N THR A 152 -17.20 -8.02 -3.58
CA THR A 152 -15.97 -7.64 -4.28
C THR A 152 -14.72 -7.71 -3.40
N ALA A 153 -14.93 -8.01 -2.11
CA ALA A 153 -13.93 -8.03 -1.07
C ALA A 153 -14.37 -9.00 0.03
N PRO A 154 -13.45 -9.75 0.66
CA PRO A 154 -13.80 -10.59 1.79
C PRO A 154 -14.33 -9.75 2.95
N THR A 155 -15.30 -10.30 3.66
CA THR A 155 -15.78 -9.78 4.95
C THR A 155 -14.73 -9.97 6.04
N GLN A 156 -14.90 -9.28 7.18
CA GLN A 156 -14.03 -9.50 8.34
C GLN A 156 -14.09 -10.95 8.84
N GLU A 157 -15.28 -11.56 8.85
CA GLU A 157 -15.44 -12.96 9.27
C GLU A 157 -14.68 -13.93 8.36
N GLU A 158 -14.67 -13.70 7.05
CA GLU A 158 -13.89 -14.49 6.09
C GLU A 158 -12.38 -14.30 6.32
N LEU A 159 -11.93 -13.07 6.57
CA LEU A 159 -10.53 -12.77 6.89
C LEU A 159 -10.09 -13.41 8.21
N ASP A 160 -10.93 -13.39 9.24
CA ASP A 160 -10.65 -14.02 10.52
C ASP A 160 -10.54 -15.54 10.37
N ALA A 161 -11.45 -16.16 9.59
CA ALA A 161 -11.41 -17.58 9.30
C ALA A 161 -10.15 -17.98 8.51
N MET A 162 -9.76 -17.19 7.51
CA MET A 162 -8.51 -17.39 6.77
C MET A 162 -7.30 -17.26 7.70
N THR A 163 -7.27 -16.23 8.55
CA THR A 163 -6.19 -16.00 9.50
C THR A 163 -6.03 -17.18 10.46
N ALA A 164 -7.15 -17.72 10.97
CA ALA A 164 -7.14 -18.90 11.82
C ALA A 164 -6.66 -20.16 11.08
N GLN A 165 -7.09 -20.37 9.82
CA GLN A 165 -6.62 -21.48 9.00
C GLN A 165 -5.11 -21.39 8.73
N ILE A 166 -4.62 -20.21 8.40
CA ILE A 166 -3.20 -19.94 8.16
C ILE A 166 -2.39 -20.19 9.43
N GLY A 167 -2.82 -19.65 10.57
CA GLY A 167 -2.15 -19.85 11.86
C GLY A 167 -2.01 -21.33 12.22
N LYS A 168 -3.08 -22.11 12.03
CA LYS A 168 -3.04 -23.56 12.23
C LYS A 168 -2.07 -24.29 11.29
N ALA A 169 -2.02 -23.91 10.02
CA ALA A 169 -1.11 -24.54 9.07
C ALA A 169 0.36 -24.24 9.37
N VAL A 170 0.65 -23.03 9.87
CA VAL A 170 1.96 -22.69 10.42
C VAL A 170 2.27 -23.58 11.61
N GLU A 171 1.38 -23.62 12.60
CA GLU A 171 1.53 -24.45 13.80
C GLU A 171 1.81 -25.92 13.48
N ASP A 172 1.00 -26.55 12.62
CA ASP A 172 1.14 -27.95 12.19
C ASP A 172 2.50 -28.24 11.52
N ALA A 173 3.14 -27.23 10.89
CA ALA A 173 4.42 -27.41 10.21
C ALA A 173 5.63 -27.39 11.15
N ILE A 174 5.47 -26.80 12.34
CA ILE A 174 6.53 -26.64 13.34
C ILE A 174 6.19 -27.35 14.67
N SER A 175 5.04 -28.04 14.75
CA SER A 175 4.55 -28.76 15.92
C SER A 175 5.47 -29.89 16.42
N ASP A 176 6.32 -30.45 15.56
CA ASP A 176 7.32 -31.47 15.95
C ASP A 176 8.56 -30.85 16.62
N GLN A 177 8.73 -29.53 16.55
CA GLN A 177 9.90 -28.79 17.05
C GLN A 177 9.54 -27.71 18.08
N VAL A 178 8.27 -27.34 18.19
CA VAL A 178 7.83 -26.16 18.96
C VAL A 178 6.40 -26.38 19.47
N SER A 179 6.12 -25.96 20.70
CA SER A 179 4.77 -25.86 21.25
C SER A 179 4.27 -24.43 21.02
N ILE A 180 3.88 -24.10 19.79
CA ILE A 180 3.36 -22.77 19.40
C ILE A 180 1.89 -22.62 19.80
N TRP A 181 1.51 -23.18 20.95
CA TRP A 181 0.10 -23.34 21.34
C TRP A 181 -0.57 -22.07 21.80
N ASP A 182 -0.16 -20.98 21.19
CA ASP A 182 -0.78 -19.72 21.25
C ASP A 182 -0.23 -18.85 20.11
N TRP A 183 -0.92 -18.87 18.97
CA TRP A 183 -1.18 -17.61 18.27
C TRP A 183 -1.95 -16.58 19.17
N LEU A 184 -2.21 -16.93 20.46
CA LEU A 184 -3.28 -16.54 21.40
C LEU A 184 -2.89 -16.46 22.92
N GLY A 185 -1.63 -16.43 23.34
CA GLY A 185 -1.23 -16.47 24.76
C GLY A 185 0.22 -16.89 25.13
N ALA A 186 0.80 -16.20 26.10
CA ALA A 186 2.20 -16.34 26.51
C ALA A 186 2.46 -17.60 27.36
N LEU A 187 2.92 -18.72 26.77
CA LEU A 187 3.32 -19.91 27.53
C LEU A 187 4.54 -20.67 26.94
N GLY A 188 5.75 -20.10 27.02
CA GLY A 188 7.00 -20.88 26.88
C GLY A 188 8.26 -20.04 26.67
N ASN A 189 9.44 -20.68 26.68
CA ASN A 189 10.74 -20.06 26.26
C ASN A 189 10.87 -20.06 24.71
N MET A 190 9.78 -19.83 24.00
CA MET A 190 9.67 -19.95 22.54
C MET A 190 9.19 -18.61 22.00
N ASP A 191 9.56 -18.30 20.75
CA ASP A 191 9.31 -17.00 20.13
C ASP A 191 7.86 -16.53 20.28
N ASP A 192 7.67 -15.38 20.92
CA ASP A 192 6.36 -14.82 21.18
C ASP A 192 5.89 -13.94 20.01
N LYS A 193 4.57 -13.95 19.76
CA LYS A 193 3.97 -13.09 18.73
C LYS A 193 3.77 -11.69 19.30
N ILE A 194 4.50 -10.72 18.79
CA ILE A 194 4.18 -9.30 19.00
C ILE A 194 2.88 -8.93 18.27
N GLY A 195 2.76 -9.29 16.99
CA GLY A 195 1.63 -8.82 16.19
C GLY A 195 1.45 -9.49 14.84
N SER A 196 0.25 -9.35 14.29
CA SER A 196 -0.02 -9.72 12.89
C SER A 196 -1.03 -8.78 12.26
N ALA A 197 -0.92 -8.55 10.96
CA ALA A 197 -1.89 -7.76 10.19
C ALA A 197 -2.02 -8.24 8.75
N VAL A 198 -3.20 -8.01 8.16
CA VAL A 198 -3.47 -8.20 6.73
C VAL A 198 -3.79 -6.86 6.12
N LEU A 199 -2.85 -6.34 5.32
CA LEU A 199 -3.02 -5.10 4.57
C LEU A 199 -3.47 -5.42 3.15
N ARG A 200 -4.44 -4.69 2.63
CA ARG A 200 -5.01 -4.93 1.31
C ARG A 200 -5.48 -3.63 0.68
N TYR A 201 -5.13 -3.45 -0.59
CA TYR A 201 -5.47 -2.27 -1.37
C TYR A 201 -6.04 -2.69 -2.71
N SER A 202 -7.18 -2.11 -3.08
CA SER A 202 -7.70 -2.30 -4.43
C SER A 202 -6.91 -1.43 -5.41
N GLN A 203 -6.87 -1.85 -6.67
CA GLN A 203 -6.29 -1.06 -7.75
C GLN A 203 -6.95 0.33 -7.84
N ALA A 204 -8.27 0.40 -7.63
CA ALA A 204 -9.00 1.66 -7.65
C ALA A 204 -8.57 2.61 -6.53
N ASP A 205 -8.29 2.10 -5.32
CA ASP A 205 -7.81 2.92 -4.19
C ASP A 205 -6.42 3.48 -4.49
N LEU A 206 -5.52 2.66 -5.05
CA LEU A 206 -4.17 3.07 -5.43
C LEU A 206 -4.19 4.12 -6.55
N ASP A 207 -5.06 3.93 -7.54
CA ASP A 207 -5.24 4.87 -8.64
C ASP A 207 -5.82 6.21 -8.14
N ALA A 208 -6.76 6.18 -7.18
CA ALA A 208 -7.33 7.37 -6.58
C ALA A 208 -6.33 8.13 -5.69
N ALA A 209 -5.47 7.40 -4.98
CA ALA A 209 -4.40 7.97 -4.15
C ALA A 209 -3.32 8.67 -4.99
N ALA A 210 -3.06 8.18 -6.21
CA ALA A 210 -2.06 8.69 -7.13
C ALA A 210 -0.70 8.92 -6.43
N TYR A 211 -0.08 10.11 -6.56
CA TYR A 211 1.20 10.40 -5.89
C TYR A 211 1.13 10.47 -4.36
N SER A 212 -0.06 10.62 -3.77
CA SER A 212 -0.19 10.66 -2.32
C SER A 212 0.13 9.30 -1.69
N GLY A 213 -0.09 8.21 -2.43
CA GLY A 213 -0.04 6.86 -1.88
C GLY A 213 -1.06 6.68 -0.75
N ILE A 214 -1.05 5.48 -0.17
CA ILE A 214 -1.85 5.12 0.99
C ILE A 214 -0.87 4.82 2.12
N PRO A 215 -0.85 5.60 3.21
CA PRO A 215 0.05 5.34 4.32
C PRO A 215 -0.31 4.01 5.01
N ILE A 216 0.72 3.28 5.43
CA ILE A 216 0.60 2.11 6.28
C ILE A 216 0.96 2.53 7.70
N SER A 217 0.10 2.20 8.65
CA SER A 217 0.31 2.40 10.09
C SER A 217 -0.42 1.27 10.81
N GLN A 218 0.33 0.41 11.49
CA GLN A 218 -0.25 -0.69 12.25
C GLN A 218 0.44 -0.82 13.60
N GLU A 219 -0.39 -0.83 14.65
CA GLU A 219 0.04 -0.84 16.04
C GLU A 219 -0.30 -2.19 16.69
N TRP A 220 0.52 -2.61 17.65
CA TRP A 220 0.27 -3.78 18.49
C TRP A 220 0.72 -3.51 19.93
N GLU A 221 -0.18 -3.74 20.88
CA GLU A 221 0.06 -3.67 22.33
C GLU A 221 0.17 -5.11 22.90
N ASN A 222 1.16 -5.89 22.43
CA ASN A 222 1.43 -7.24 22.92
C ASN A 222 2.94 -7.51 22.88
N GLU A 223 3.48 -8.08 23.96
CA GLU A 223 4.94 -8.14 24.22
C GLU A 223 5.61 -6.78 23.98
N GLY A 224 5.01 -5.72 24.54
CA GLY A 224 5.39 -4.33 24.30
C GLY A 224 4.33 -3.51 23.55
N ASP A 225 4.73 -2.36 23.05
CA ASP A 225 3.95 -1.42 22.23
C ASP A 225 4.76 -1.06 20.98
N TRP A 226 4.24 -1.45 19.82
CA TRP A 226 4.97 -1.50 18.57
C TRP A 226 4.17 -0.84 17.45
N LEU A 227 4.84 -0.08 16.58
CA LEU A 227 4.25 0.53 15.39
C LEU A 227 5.07 0.23 14.14
N ILE A 228 4.46 -0.43 13.16
CA ILE A 228 5.01 -0.54 11.81
C ILE A 228 4.42 0.54 10.90
N THR A 229 5.28 1.19 10.12
CA THR A 229 4.89 2.22 9.14
C THR A 229 5.42 1.91 7.75
N GLY A 230 4.76 2.49 6.74
CA GLY A 230 5.10 2.27 5.34
C GLY A 230 4.16 2.98 4.37
N SER A 231 4.13 2.52 3.13
CA SER A 231 3.20 3.03 2.11
C SER A 231 2.80 1.98 1.08
N ALA A 232 1.64 2.20 0.47
CA ALA A 232 1.16 1.51 -0.72
C ALA A 232 0.88 2.53 -1.81
N SER A 233 1.62 2.48 -2.93
CA SER A 233 1.62 3.57 -3.91
C SER A 233 1.66 3.08 -5.35
N ALA A 234 0.92 3.75 -6.24
CA ALA A 234 1.08 3.58 -7.68
C ALA A 234 2.41 4.24 -8.15
N VAL A 235 3.10 3.60 -9.09
CA VAL A 235 4.27 4.19 -9.76
C VAL A 235 3.79 4.90 -11.02
N ILE A 236 3.85 6.23 -10.98
CA ILE A 236 3.29 7.11 -12.01
C ILE A 236 4.42 7.96 -12.60
N ASP A 237 4.64 7.83 -13.91
CA ASP A 237 5.67 8.60 -14.62
C ASP A 237 5.32 10.10 -14.66
N GLU A 238 4.06 10.43 -14.92
CA GLU A 238 3.52 11.78 -14.93
C GLU A 238 2.01 11.77 -14.64
N LEU A 239 1.54 12.73 -13.84
CA LEU A 239 0.11 12.91 -13.55
C LEU A 239 -0.46 14.09 -14.34
N THR A 240 -1.48 13.85 -15.17
CA THR A 240 -2.12 14.91 -15.97
C THR A 240 -3.19 15.65 -15.18
N ILE A 241 -2.99 16.96 -14.99
CA ILE A 241 -3.97 17.86 -14.39
C ILE A 241 -5.09 18.16 -15.41
N GLY A 242 -6.32 17.79 -15.07
CA GLY A 242 -7.51 18.03 -15.89
C GLY A 242 -8.39 19.18 -15.40
N CYS A 243 -8.23 19.61 -14.15
CA CYS A 243 -9.00 20.70 -13.55
C CYS A 243 -8.18 21.46 -12.50
N ILE A 244 -8.61 22.68 -12.20
CA ILE A 244 -8.08 23.48 -11.09
C ILE A 244 -9.22 24.05 -10.25
N HIS A 245 -8.94 24.50 -9.04
CA HIS A 245 -9.87 25.31 -8.27
C HIS A 245 -9.18 26.59 -7.84
N LYS A 246 -9.89 27.70 -7.97
CA LYS A 246 -9.45 29.03 -7.57
C LYS A 246 -10.32 29.50 -6.39
N PRO A 247 -9.77 30.25 -5.43
CA PRO A 247 -10.58 30.81 -4.36
C PRO A 247 -11.67 31.70 -4.94
N SER A 248 -12.82 31.73 -4.27
CA SER A 248 -13.86 32.71 -4.58
C SER A 248 -13.45 34.13 -4.17
N GLY A 249 -13.79 35.13 -4.99
CA GLY A 249 -13.45 36.54 -4.76
C GLY A 249 -12.34 37.05 -5.68
N ASN A 250 -12.16 38.37 -5.74
CA ASN A 250 -11.26 39.06 -6.66
C ASN A 250 -9.76 38.91 -6.28
N VAL A 251 -9.39 37.75 -5.76
CA VAL A 251 -8.01 37.38 -5.42
C VAL A 251 -7.24 37.16 -6.71
N GLU A 252 -5.98 37.59 -6.69
CA GLU A 252 -5.05 37.64 -7.81
C GLU A 252 -5.20 36.45 -8.76
N ALA A 253 -5.26 36.72 -10.08
CA ALA A 253 -5.62 35.77 -11.15
C ALA A 253 -4.77 34.49 -11.27
N HIS A 254 -3.81 34.29 -10.36
CA HIS A 254 -2.83 33.21 -10.33
C HIS A 254 -2.97 32.27 -9.12
N HIS A 255 -3.92 32.52 -8.21
CA HIS A 255 -4.05 31.68 -7.01
C HIS A 255 -4.84 30.39 -7.33
N ILE A 256 -4.11 29.28 -7.46
CA ILE A 256 -4.67 27.92 -7.51
C ILE A 256 -4.61 27.35 -6.10
N GLU A 257 -5.73 26.84 -5.59
CA GLU A 257 -5.80 26.21 -4.26
C GLU A 257 -5.65 24.69 -4.34
N ARG A 258 -6.35 24.08 -5.30
CA ARG A 258 -6.32 22.64 -5.56
C ARG A 258 -6.32 22.37 -7.06
N VAL A 259 -5.78 21.22 -7.42
CA VAL A 259 -5.83 20.67 -8.77
C VAL A 259 -6.39 19.26 -8.71
N GLY A 260 -6.83 18.75 -9.85
CA GLY A 260 -7.30 17.38 -9.95
C GLY A 260 -7.30 16.87 -11.38
N GLY A 261 -7.63 15.60 -11.52
CA GLY A 261 -7.67 14.92 -12.81
C GLY A 261 -8.21 13.51 -12.67
N VAL A 262 -8.02 12.74 -13.73
CA VAL A 262 -8.37 11.32 -13.78
C VAL A 262 -7.11 10.53 -14.06
N TYR A 263 -6.87 9.48 -13.28
CA TYR A 263 -5.80 8.52 -13.47
C TYR A 263 -6.40 7.11 -13.45
N ASN A 264 -6.19 6.32 -14.50
CA ASN A 264 -6.75 4.98 -14.69
C ASN A 264 -8.28 4.86 -14.47
N GLY A 265 -9.01 5.96 -14.69
CA GLY A 265 -10.47 6.04 -14.48
C GLY A 265 -10.89 6.50 -13.07
N SER A 266 -9.94 6.63 -12.14
CA SER A 266 -10.16 7.16 -10.80
C SER A 266 -9.89 8.67 -10.76
N ASN A 267 -10.77 9.42 -10.09
CA ASN A 267 -10.54 10.83 -9.82
C ASN A 267 -9.49 10.99 -8.72
N TRP A 268 -8.60 11.96 -8.89
CA TRP A 268 -7.64 12.36 -7.86
C TRP A 268 -7.68 13.88 -7.68
N ARG A 269 -7.36 14.34 -6.46
CA ARG A 269 -7.29 15.77 -6.11
C ARG A 269 -6.12 16.03 -5.17
N MET A 270 -5.47 17.17 -5.32
CA MET A 270 -4.34 17.60 -4.47
C MET A 270 -4.41 19.11 -4.24
N THR A 271 -3.96 19.56 -3.06
CA THR A 271 -3.73 20.99 -2.84
C THR A 271 -2.52 21.45 -3.64
N ARG A 272 -2.45 22.76 -3.92
CA ARG A 272 -1.26 23.37 -4.53
C ARG A 272 0.01 23.00 -3.77
N ASP A 273 -0.03 23.04 -2.45
CA ASP A 273 1.15 22.82 -1.61
C ASP A 273 1.63 21.35 -1.70
N GLN A 274 0.70 20.39 -1.80
CA GLN A 274 1.04 18.99 -2.10
C GLN A 274 1.71 18.85 -3.49
N VAL A 275 1.18 19.50 -4.52
CA VAL A 275 1.80 19.47 -5.86
C VAL A 275 3.19 20.09 -5.85
N ILE A 276 3.39 21.21 -5.15
CA ILE A 276 4.71 21.83 -4.98
C ILE A 276 5.68 20.85 -4.31
N GLN A 277 5.24 20.19 -3.23
CA GLN A 277 6.05 19.19 -2.53
C GLN A 277 6.44 18.03 -3.46
N PHE A 278 5.49 17.48 -4.22
CA PHE A 278 5.76 16.38 -5.15
C PHE A 278 6.69 16.78 -6.30
N LEU A 279 6.50 17.97 -6.89
CA LEU A 279 7.42 18.50 -7.91
C LEU A 279 8.84 18.66 -7.36
N GLN A 280 8.99 19.11 -6.11
CA GLN A 280 10.29 19.22 -5.44
C GLN A 280 10.92 17.86 -5.13
N GLN A 281 10.11 16.82 -4.95
CA GLN A 281 10.55 15.42 -4.84
C GLN A 281 10.86 14.77 -6.20
N GLY A 282 10.73 15.51 -7.31
CA GLY A 282 11.01 15.03 -8.66
C GLY A 282 9.85 14.29 -9.34
N LYS A 283 8.64 14.32 -8.78
CA LYS A 283 7.43 13.85 -9.47
C LYS A 283 7.08 14.82 -10.60
N ARG A 284 6.36 14.35 -11.62
CA ARG A 284 6.02 15.15 -12.80
C ARG A 284 4.52 15.35 -12.92
N PHE A 285 4.14 16.56 -13.30
CA PHE A 285 2.77 16.91 -13.60
C PHE A 285 2.72 17.54 -14.98
N GLY A 286 1.69 17.23 -15.75
CA GLY A 286 1.47 17.80 -17.08
C GLY A 286 0.05 18.35 -17.22
N VAL A 287 -0.16 19.19 -18.23
CA VAL A 287 -1.48 19.62 -18.68
C VAL A 287 -1.62 19.28 -20.15
N ALA A 288 -2.70 18.61 -20.53
CA ALA A 288 -3.04 18.32 -21.92
C ALA A 288 -4.08 19.33 -22.43
N GLY A 289 -3.74 20.05 -23.49
CA GLY A 289 -4.63 20.97 -24.18
C GLY A 289 -5.65 20.24 -25.07
N ALA A 290 -6.82 20.86 -25.27
CA ALA A 290 -7.84 20.32 -26.18
C ALA A 290 -7.41 20.26 -27.66
N ASP A 291 -6.34 20.98 -28.02
CA ASP A 291 -5.69 20.97 -29.33
C ASP A 291 -4.58 19.90 -29.45
N GLY A 292 -4.39 19.08 -28.41
CA GLY A 292 -3.34 18.07 -28.32
C GLY A 292 -1.98 18.61 -27.89
N SER A 293 -1.87 19.89 -27.53
CA SER A 293 -0.65 20.41 -26.91
C SER A 293 -0.46 19.83 -25.50
N HIS A 294 0.77 19.85 -25.01
CA HIS A 294 1.13 19.36 -23.69
C HIS A 294 2.20 20.28 -23.10
N SER A 295 2.02 20.63 -21.82
CA SER A 295 2.97 21.44 -21.08
C SER A 295 3.25 20.84 -19.71
N ASP A 296 4.53 20.72 -19.37
CA ASP A 296 4.98 20.37 -18.02
C ASP A 296 4.57 21.47 -17.03
N VAL A 297 4.27 21.06 -15.80
CA VAL A 297 3.99 21.95 -14.68
C VAL A 297 5.23 22.06 -13.80
N GLU A 298 5.63 23.28 -13.49
CA GLU A 298 6.80 23.57 -12.66
C GLU A 298 6.44 24.46 -11.47
N VAL A 299 7.34 24.45 -10.47
CA VAL A 299 7.26 25.37 -9.32
C VAL A 299 7.99 26.66 -9.67
N PHE A 300 7.26 27.77 -9.60
CA PHE A 300 7.79 29.11 -9.78
C PHE A 300 7.81 29.87 -8.46
N LYS A 301 8.60 30.94 -8.40
CA LYS A 301 8.70 31.83 -7.25
C LYS A 301 8.24 33.24 -7.60
N HIS A 302 7.47 33.82 -6.71
CA HIS A 302 6.94 35.17 -6.76
C HIS A 302 7.24 35.93 -5.46
N TRP A 303 6.66 37.12 -5.28
CA TRP A 303 6.78 37.84 -4.00
C TRP A 303 6.04 37.08 -2.90
N VAL A 304 6.58 37.16 -1.68
CA VAL A 304 5.94 36.61 -0.48
C VAL A 304 4.83 37.55 0.01
N SER A 305 3.73 36.98 0.49
CA SER A 305 2.61 37.73 1.08
C SER A 305 2.05 36.98 2.28
N ASN A 306 1.14 37.61 3.03
CA ASN A 306 0.44 36.91 4.12
C ASN A 306 -0.39 35.72 3.60
N ALA A 307 -0.87 35.77 2.35
CA ALA A 307 -1.63 34.69 1.73
C ALA A 307 -0.74 33.62 1.08
N ASN A 308 0.49 33.98 0.71
CA ASN A 308 1.49 33.06 0.17
C ASN A 308 2.87 33.34 0.82
N PRO A 309 3.12 32.83 2.03
CA PRO A 309 4.34 33.15 2.78
C PRO A 309 5.61 32.56 2.13
N THR A 310 5.48 31.51 1.32
CA THR A 310 6.62 30.91 0.59
C THR A 310 6.91 31.64 -0.71
N GLY A 311 5.91 32.33 -1.27
CA GLY A 311 5.95 32.92 -2.61
C GLY A 311 5.97 31.86 -3.72
N LEU A 312 5.81 30.58 -3.40
CA LEU A 312 5.83 29.50 -4.37
C LEU A 312 4.45 29.32 -5.00
N TYR A 313 4.42 28.99 -6.29
CA TYR A 313 3.21 28.67 -7.02
C TYR A 313 3.52 27.68 -8.15
N ILE A 314 2.48 27.05 -8.69
CA ILE A 314 2.59 26.16 -9.85
C ILE A 314 2.09 26.87 -11.10
N ALA A 315 2.77 26.64 -12.22
CA ALA A 315 2.31 27.06 -13.54
C ALA A 315 2.85 26.12 -14.61
N THR A 316 2.24 26.15 -15.79
CA THR A 316 2.74 25.44 -16.95
C THR A 316 3.97 26.14 -17.52
N THR A 317 4.91 25.35 -18.05
CA THR A 317 6.06 25.87 -18.79
C THR A 317 5.58 26.64 -20.02
N ARG A 318 6.20 27.79 -20.28
CA ARG A 318 5.79 28.65 -21.39
C ARG A 318 6.09 27.97 -22.71
N ASP A 319 5.05 27.73 -23.48
CA ASP A 319 5.14 27.17 -24.82
C ASP A 319 4.41 28.07 -25.85
N GLY A 320 4.08 27.51 -27.02
CA GLY A 320 3.36 28.21 -28.08
C GLY A 320 1.83 28.17 -27.95
N SER A 321 1.30 27.31 -27.09
CA SER A 321 -0.14 27.13 -26.89
C SER A 321 -0.67 27.92 -25.70
N LYS A 322 -1.99 28.04 -25.65
CA LYS A 322 -2.70 28.43 -24.42
C LYS A 322 -3.69 27.36 -23.97
N ALA A 323 -3.90 26.33 -24.79
CA ALA A 323 -4.89 25.30 -24.52
C ALA A 323 -4.46 24.39 -23.36
N ASP A 324 -3.16 24.20 -23.18
CA ASP A 324 -2.50 23.47 -22.10
C ASP A 324 -2.05 24.39 -20.95
N ASN A 325 -2.47 25.66 -20.93
CA ASN A 325 -2.19 26.49 -19.76
C ASN A 325 -3.01 26.01 -18.58
N LEU A 326 -2.36 25.90 -17.42
CA LEU A 326 -3.01 25.49 -16.18
C LEU A 326 -4.25 26.36 -15.85
N LEU A 327 -4.18 27.66 -16.15
CA LEU A 327 -5.26 28.61 -15.92
C LEU A 327 -6.41 28.53 -16.94
N SER A 328 -6.25 27.76 -18.02
CA SER A 328 -7.28 27.47 -19.02
C SER A 328 -8.15 26.26 -18.65
N LEU A 329 -7.76 25.49 -17.62
CA LEU A 329 -8.48 24.31 -17.18
C LEU A 329 -9.83 24.65 -16.53
N PRO A 330 -10.83 23.76 -16.63
CA PRO A 330 -12.11 23.90 -15.95
C PRO A 330 -11.95 23.87 -14.43
N ASP A 331 -12.99 24.32 -13.73
CA ASP A 331 -13.03 24.18 -12.27
C ASP A 331 -13.17 22.69 -11.88
N CYS A 332 -12.48 22.24 -10.83
CA CYS A 332 -12.59 20.86 -10.32
C CYS A 332 -13.96 20.51 -9.74
N GLY A 333 -14.82 21.51 -9.53
CA GLY A 333 -16.01 21.38 -8.71
C GLY A 333 -15.64 21.18 -7.25
N ASP A 334 -16.64 21.27 -6.37
CA ASP A 334 -16.51 20.88 -4.97
C ASP A 334 -16.49 19.36 -4.79
#